data_AF-A0A9E3IY67-F1
#
_entry.id   AF-A0A9E3IY67-F1
#
_cell.length_a   1.000
_cell.length_b   1.000
_cell.length_c   1.000
_cell.angle_alpha   90.00
_cell.angle_beta   90.00
_cell.angle_gamma   90.00
#
_symmetry.space_group_name_H-M   'P 1'
#
loop_
_entity.id
_entity.type
_entity.pdbx_description
1 polymer ?
#
loop_
_entity_poly.entity_id
_entity_poly.type
_entity_poly.pdbx_seq_one_letter_code
_entity_poly.pdbx_strand_id
1 'polypeptide(L)' 'MEEPAEVRIGRGQRLLEAVREDLELYGVSELEERLEVLEAEARRVKAQIDKKRSGRAAADALFSPRAG' A
#
# COMPACT_ATOMS: atom_id res chain seq x y z
N MET A 1 -8.04 -2.15 -37.87
CA MET A 1 -7.10 -2.09 -36.74
C MET A 1 -7.95 -2.18 -35.50
N GLU A 2 -7.85 -3.28 -34.76
CA GLU A 2 -8.54 -3.47 -33.49
C GLU A 2 -7.76 -2.68 -32.44
N GLU A 3 -8.39 -1.67 -31.82
CA GLU A 3 -7.73 -0.89 -30.77
C GLU A 3 -7.41 -1.80 -29.58
N PRO A 4 -6.19 -1.75 -29.03
CA PRO A 4 -5.85 -2.55 -27.87
C PRO A 4 -6.75 -2.14 -26.70
N ALA A 5 -7.52 -3.08 -26.18
CA ALA A 5 -8.36 -2.84 -25.02
C ALA A 5 -7.49 -2.34 -23.85
N GLU A 6 -7.76 -1.12 -23.37
CA GLU A 6 -7.09 -0.60 -22.18
C GLU A 6 -7.42 -1.50 -20.98
N VAL A 7 -6.43 -2.27 -20.52
CA VAL A 7 -6.59 -3.11 -19.34
C VAL A 7 -6.67 -2.21 -18.12
N ARG A 8 -7.87 -2.04 -17.56
CA ARG A 8 -8.07 -1.26 -16.34
C ARG A 8 -7.33 -1.94 -15.18
N ILE A 9 -6.28 -1.29 -14.69
CA ILE A 9 -5.50 -1.77 -13.55
C ILE A 9 -6.30 -1.50 -12.26
N GLY A 10 -6.68 -2.57 -11.57
CA GLY A 10 -7.41 -2.49 -10.30
C GLY A 10 -6.59 -1.85 -9.17
N ARG A 11 -7.27 -1.25 -8.19
CA ARG A 11 -6.60 -0.74 -6.98
C ARG A 11 -5.87 -1.89 -6.27
N GLY A 12 -4.58 -1.71 -5.99
CA GLY A 12 -3.75 -2.72 -5.35
C GLY A 12 -3.24 -3.84 -6.27
N GLN A 13 -3.67 -3.87 -7.54
CA GLN A 13 -3.29 -4.92 -8.49
C GLN A 13 -1.77 -5.03 -8.68
N ARG A 14 -1.07 -3.90 -8.84
CA ARG A 14 0.40 -3.87 -9.00
C ARG A 14 1.15 -4.44 -7.80
N LEU A 15 0.65 -4.20 -6.58
CA LEU A 15 1.25 -4.74 -5.37
C LEU A 15 1.04 -6.26 -5.31
N LEU A 16 -0.15 -6.73 -5.68
CA LEU A 16 -0.46 -8.16 -5.75
C LEU A 16 0.40 -8.89 -6.80
N GLU A 17 0.64 -8.25 -7.95
CA GLU A 17 1.54 -8.76 -8.98
C GLU A 17 2.97 -8.86 -8.46
N ALA A 18 3.49 -7.80 -7.85
CA ALA A 18 4.84 -7.81 -7.28
C ALA A 18 5.04 -8.94 -6.25
N VAL A 19 4.10 -9.14 -5.31
CA VAL A 19 4.26 -10.22 -4.30
C VAL A 19 4.09 -11.64 -4.86
N ARG A 20 3.72 -11.79 -6.14
CA ARG A 20 3.60 -13.08 -6.84
C ARG A 20 4.76 -13.39 -7.77
N GLU A 21 5.70 -12.47 -7.94
CA GLU A 21 6.89 -12.70 -8.75
C GLU A 21 7.75 -13.82 -8.14
N ASP A 22 8.32 -14.66 -9.00
CA ASP A 22 9.23 -15.74 -8.59
C ASP A 22 10.60 -15.14 -8.23
N LEU A 23 10.95 -15.20 -6.95
CA LEU A 23 12.17 -14.60 -6.42
C LEU A 23 13.43 -15.38 -6.78
N GLU A 24 13.32 -16.65 -7.19
CA GLU A 24 14.45 -17.48 -7.63
C GLU A 24 15.08 -16.96 -8.93
N LEU A 25 14.38 -16.10 -9.67
CA LEU A 25 14.86 -15.49 -10.92
C LEU A 25 15.71 -14.25 -10.70
N TYR A 26 15.82 -13.75 -9.47
CA TYR A 26 16.51 -12.50 -9.15
C TYR A 26 17.87 -12.75 -8.50
N GLY A 27 18.84 -11.90 -8.81
CA GLY A 27 20.11 -11.84 -8.10
C GLY A 27 19.98 -11.21 -6.71
N VAL A 28 20.99 -11.41 -5.86
CA VAL A 28 21.02 -10.87 -4.49
C VAL A 28 20.85 -9.34 -4.48
N SER A 29 21.56 -8.61 -5.35
CA SER A 29 21.48 -7.15 -5.42
C SER A 29 20.08 -6.66 -5.82
N GLU A 30 19.42 -7.35 -6.75
CA GLU A 30 18.05 -7.01 -7.17
C GLU A 30 17.05 -7.26 -6.03
N LEU A 31 17.26 -8.31 -5.23
CA LEU A 31 16.46 -8.59 -4.05
C LEU A 31 16.70 -7.55 -2.94
N GLU A 32 17.93 -7.07 -2.75
CA GLU A 32 18.25 -6.00 -1.81
C GLU A 32 17.58 -4.67 -2.20
N GLU A 33 17.66 -4.28 -3.48
CA GLU A 33 16.96 -3.10 -4.02
C GLU A 33 15.44 -3.23 -3.86
N ARG A 34 14.89 -4.41 -4.19
CA ARG A 34 13.46 -4.70 -4.00
C ARG A 34 13.06 -4.54 -2.54
N LEU A 35 13.88 -5.05 -1.61
CA LEU A 35 13.61 -4.95 -0.19
C LEU A 35 13.59 -3.49 0.28
N GLU A 36 14.56 -2.68 -0.14
CA GLU A 36 14.62 -1.26 0.19
C GLU A 36 13.32 -0.53 -0.21
N VAL A 37 12.85 -0.78 -1.44
CA VAL A 37 11.59 -0.22 -1.96
C VAL A 37 10.39 -0.67 -1.13
N LEU A 38 10.29 -1.96 -0.82
CA LEU A 38 9.18 -2.52 -0.04
C LEU A 38 9.16 -1.97 1.39
N GLU A 39 10.30 -1.82 2.02
CA GLU A 39 10.40 -1.23 3.35
C GLU A 39 10.02 0.25 3.36
N ALA A 40 10.44 1.01 2.35
CA ALA A 40 10.05 2.40 2.18
C ALA A 40 8.52 2.52 2.02
N GLU A 41 7.91 1.65 1.22
CA GLU A 41 6.46 1.62 1.06
C GLU A 41 5.75 1.21 2.35
N ALA A 42 6.28 0.22 3.09
CA ALA A 42 5.73 -0.16 4.38
C ALA A 42 5.74 1.01 5.38
N ARG A 43 6.82 1.81 5.41
CA ARG A 43 6.89 3.04 6.21
C ARG A 43 5.83 4.05 5.77
N ARG A 44 5.65 4.26 4.47
CA ARG A 44 4.65 5.18 3.90
C ARG A 44 3.22 4.77 4.27
N VAL A 45 2.90 3.48 4.15
CA VAL A 45 1.58 2.92 4.51
C VAL A 45 1.32 3.07 6.01
N LYS A 46 2.29 2.76 6.86
CA LYS A 46 2.17 2.95 8.33
C LYS A 46 1.86 4.41 8.67
N ALA A 47 2.60 5.36 8.10
CA ALA A 47 2.36 6.79 8.32
C ALA A 47 0.94 7.24 7.91
N GLN A 48 0.43 6.72 6.79
CA GLN A 48 -0.95 7.00 6.37
C GLN A 48 -1.99 6.38 7.31
N ILE A 49 -1.76 5.16 7.80
CA ILE A 49 -2.63 4.53 8.79
C ILE A 49 -2.67 5.36 10.07
N ASP A 50 -1.51 5.77 10.58
CA ASP A 50 -1.41 6.55 11.83
C ASP A 50 -2.09 7.91 11.69
N LYS A 51 -1.92 8.58 10.54
CA LYS A 51 -2.65 9.81 10.23
C LYS A 51 -4.16 9.60 10.26
N LYS A 52 -4.67 8.54 9.64
CA LYS A 52 -6.11 8.24 9.62
C LYS A 52 -6.66 7.88 10.99
N ARG A 53 -5.91 7.09 11.78
CA ARG A 53 -6.26 6.75 13.17
C ARG A 53 -6.33 7.99 14.05
N SER A 54 -5.34 8.87 13.93
CA SER A 54 -5.30 10.13 14.68
C SER A 54 -6.47 11.04 14.31
N GLY A 55 -6.78 11.17 13.01
CA GLY A 55 -7.94 11.92 12.54
C GLY A 55 -9.26 11.33 13.05
N ARG A 56 -9.39 10.00 13.08
CA ARG A 56 -10.56 9.32 13.64
C ARG A 56 -10.70 9.57 15.14
N ALA A 57 -9.63 9.40 15.91
CA ALA A 57 -9.64 9.63 17.36
C ALA A 57 -10.01 11.10 17.71
N ALA A 58 -9.49 12.07 16.95
CA ALA A 58 -9.86 13.47 17.11
C ALA A 58 -11.35 13.71 16.80
N ALA A 59 -11.88 13.10 15.73
CA ALA A 59 -13.29 13.18 15.40
C ALA A 59 -14.15 12.53 16.50
N ASP A 60 -13.77 11.35 16.99
CA ASP A 60 -14.50 10.66 18.05
C ASP A 60 -14.51 11.51 19.35
N ALA A 61 -13.41 12.20 19.69
CA ALA A 61 -13.36 13.10 20.84
C ALA A 61 -14.27 14.34 20.70
N LEU A 62 -14.46 14.85 19.48
CA LEU A 62 -15.29 16.03 19.19
C LEU A 62 -16.78 15.69 19.06
N PHE A 63 -17.09 14.51 18.52
CA PHE A 63 -18.43 14.16 18.06
C PHE A 63 -19.08 12.99 18.80
N SER A 64 -18.38 12.33 19.74
CA SER A 64 -19.01 11.28 20.54
C SER A 64 -20.09 11.87 21.45
N PRO A 65 -21.27 11.23 21.54
CA PRO A 65 -22.29 11.61 22.50
C PRO A 65 -21.70 11.57 23.91
N ARG A 66 -22.00 12.56 24.76
CA ARG A 66 -21.65 12.46 26.18
C ARG A 66 -22.36 11.23 26.72
N ALA A 67 -21.60 10.31 27.34
CA ALA A 67 -22.20 9.24 28.13
C ALA A 67 -23.07 9.91 29.21
N GLY A 68 -24.39 9.83 29.01
CA GLY A 68 -25.38 10.24 30.00
C GLY A 68 -25.55 9.17 31.05
#